data_AF-A0A2H4XIQ3-F1
#
_entry.id   AF-A0A2H4XIQ3-F1
#
_cell.length_a   1.000
_cell.length_b   1.000
_cell.length_c   1.000
_cell.angle_alpha   90.00
_cell.angle_beta   90.00
_cell.angle_gamma   90.00
#
_symmetry.space_group_name_H-M   'P 1'
#
loop_
_entity.id
_entity.type
_entity.pdbx_description
1 polymer ?
#
loop_
_entity_poly.entity_id
_entity_poly.type
_entity_poly.pdbx_seq_one_letter_code
_entity_poly.pdbx_strand_id
1 'polypeptide(L)'
;RNVDDDGLCPAGQLCLDPMTNDSGKLDNLFESLQSGNDTIPLTYKKCCYGYCIDLLEKLAEDMNFDFDLYIVGDGKYGAFKSGHWTGLVGDLLSGAAHMAVTSFSINTARSQVIDFTSPFFSTSLGILVRTKDTAAPIGAFMWPLHWTMWLGIFVSLHVTAIFLTLYEWKSPFG
;
A
#
# COMPACT_ATOMS: atom_id res chain seq x y z
N ARG A 1 -1.46 -0.81 -17.29
CA ARG A 1 -1.59 -2.08 -18.07
C ARG A 1 -0.86 -1.90 -19.40
N ASN A 2 -0.43 -2.98 -20.07
CA ASN A 2 0.06 -2.84 -21.46
C ASN A 2 -1.10 -2.48 -22.39
N VAL A 3 -0.79 -1.80 -23.51
CA VAL A 3 -1.77 -1.55 -24.56
C VAL A 3 -2.22 -2.86 -25.21
N ASP A 4 -3.43 -2.85 -25.77
CA ASP A 4 -3.95 -3.98 -26.55
C ASP A 4 -3.23 -4.09 -27.91
N ASP A 5 -3.51 -5.12 -28.71
CA ASP A 5 -2.83 -5.41 -29.98
C ASP A 5 -2.96 -4.25 -31.00
N ASP A 6 -4.02 -3.46 -30.91
CA ASP A 6 -4.27 -2.28 -31.73
C ASP A 6 -3.64 -0.99 -31.16
N GLY A 7 -2.90 -1.07 -30.05
CA GLY A 7 -2.28 0.08 -29.39
C GLY A 7 -3.26 1.00 -28.64
N LEU A 8 -4.50 0.55 -28.47
CA LEU A 8 -5.60 1.31 -27.87
C LEU A 8 -5.82 0.93 -26.39
N CYS A 9 -6.55 1.80 -25.69
CA CYS A 9 -6.98 1.62 -24.30
C CYS A 9 -8.51 1.72 -24.20
N PRO A 10 -9.28 0.62 -24.38
CA PRO A 10 -10.74 0.66 -24.35
C PRO A 10 -11.32 1.01 -22.97
N ALA A 11 -10.57 0.74 -21.90
CA ALA A 11 -10.92 1.06 -20.53
C ALA A 11 -9.74 1.79 -19.86
N GLY A 12 -9.78 3.12 -19.90
CA GLY A 12 -8.76 4.03 -19.37
C GLY A 12 -8.12 4.89 -20.46
N GLN A 13 -7.06 5.59 -20.07
CA GLN A 13 -6.37 6.56 -20.91
C GLN A 13 -5.00 6.05 -21.36
N LEU A 14 -4.62 6.36 -22.60
CA LEU A 14 -3.26 6.12 -23.09
C LEU A 14 -2.27 7.02 -22.34
N CYS A 15 -1.21 6.42 -21.81
CA CYS A 15 -0.16 7.13 -21.10
C CYS A 15 1.22 6.60 -21.47
N LEU A 16 2.23 7.44 -21.30
CA LEU A 16 3.62 7.09 -21.56
C LEU A 16 4.37 6.77 -20.26
N ASP A 17 5.22 5.75 -20.30
CA ASP A 17 6.21 5.39 -19.29
C ASP A 17 7.63 5.49 -19.87
N PRO A 18 8.12 6.72 -20.15
CA PRO A 18 9.38 6.93 -20.85
C PRO A 18 10.61 6.85 -19.95
N MET A 19 10.43 6.68 -18.63
CA MET A 19 11.50 6.69 -17.62
C MET A 19 12.43 7.91 -17.74
N THR A 20 11.85 9.10 -17.99
CA THR A 20 12.61 10.36 -18.15
C THR A 20 11.93 11.49 -17.40
N ASN A 21 12.72 12.51 -17.04
CA ASN A 21 12.29 13.77 -16.45
C ASN A 21 12.69 14.98 -17.33
N ASP A 22 13.15 14.71 -18.56
CA ASP A 22 13.54 15.74 -19.54
C ASP A 22 12.30 16.18 -20.32
N SER A 23 11.91 17.45 -20.16
CA SER A 23 10.74 18.03 -20.82
C SER A 23 10.84 17.96 -22.34
N GLY A 24 12.01 18.28 -22.92
CA GLY A 24 12.20 18.25 -24.36
C GLY A 24 12.06 16.84 -24.94
N LYS A 25 12.45 15.82 -24.17
CA LYS A 25 12.23 14.42 -24.59
C LYS A 25 10.75 14.03 -24.50
N LEU A 26 10.02 14.50 -23.49
CA LEU A 26 8.58 14.27 -23.35
C LEU A 26 7.79 14.93 -24.50
N ASP A 27 8.10 16.18 -24.82
CA ASP A 27 7.45 16.92 -25.91
C ASP A 27 7.60 16.19 -27.25
N ASN A 28 8.82 15.78 -27.58
CA ASN A 28 9.09 15.00 -28.80
C ASN A 28 8.33 13.67 -28.85
N LEU A 29 8.13 13.01 -27.71
CA LEU A 29 7.37 11.76 -27.65
C LEU A 29 5.87 12.01 -27.88
N PHE A 30 5.28 13.03 -27.24
CA PHE A 30 3.87 13.35 -27.43
C PHE A 30 3.57 13.91 -28.82
N GLU A 31 4.46 14.72 -29.39
CA GLU A 31 4.38 15.14 -30.79
C GLU A 31 4.40 13.94 -31.75
N SER A 32 5.31 12.98 -31.52
CA SER A 32 5.35 11.76 -32.34
C SER A 32 4.06 10.95 -32.21
N LEU A 33 3.47 10.85 -31.01
CA LEU A 33 2.23 10.14 -30.77
C LEU A 33 1.06 10.76 -31.53
N GLN A 34 0.99 12.10 -31.56
CA GLN A 34 -0.08 12.84 -32.23
C GLN A 34 0.10 12.89 -33.76
N SER A 35 1.35 12.82 -34.25
CA SER A 35 1.68 12.94 -35.68
C SER A 35 1.24 11.75 -36.57
N GLY A 36 0.74 10.66 -35.99
CA GLY A 36 0.34 9.44 -36.71
C GLY A 36 1.51 8.58 -37.23
N ASN A 37 2.75 9.10 -37.22
CA ASN A 37 3.98 8.34 -37.42
C ASN A 37 4.46 7.81 -36.08
N ASP A 38 3.75 6.80 -35.59
CA ASP A 38 4.02 6.19 -34.29
C ASP A 38 5.35 5.43 -34.28
N THR A 39 6.42 6.11 -33.84
CA THR A 39 7.75 5.52 -33.68
C THR A 39 8.05 5.16 -32.22
N ILE A 40 7.06 5.32 -31.34
CA ILE A 40 7.24 5.15 -29.90
C ILE A 40 7.29 3.66 -29.57
N PRO A 41 8.33 3.19 -28.84
CA PRO A 41 8.39 1.81 -28.40
C PRO A 41 7.15 1.40 -27.60
N LEU A 42 6.55 0.26 -27.95
CA LEU A 42 5.41 -0.32 -27.23
C LEU A 42 5.68 -0.51 -25.73
N THR A 43 6.94 -0.60 -25.32
CA THR A 43 7.35 -0.66 -23.92
C THR A 43 6.96 0.59 -23.14
N TYR A 44 7.01 1.76 -23.79
CA TYR A 44 6.65 3.05 -23.18
C TYR A 44 5.14 3.27 -23.20
N LYS A 45 4.40 2.63 -24.09
CA LYS A 45 2.94 2.78 -24.13
C LYS A 45 2.28 1.94 -23.04
N LYS A 46 1.42 2.60 -22.25
CA LYS A 46 0.64 2.00 -21.18
C LYS A 46 -0.79 2.51 -21.22
N CYS A 47 -1.71 1.71 -20.68
CA CYS A 47 -3.06 2.16 -20.34
C CYS A 47 -3.13 2.44 -18.85
N CYS A 48 -3.41 3.70 -18.51
CA CYS A 48 -3.62 4.22 -17.16
C CYS A 48 -5.12 4.27 -16.86
N TYR A 49 -5.54 3.76 -15.70
CA TYR A 49 -6.95 3.73 -15.30
C TYR A 49 -7.08 3.79 -13.78
N GLY A 50 -8.28 4.11 -13.29
CA GLY A 50 -8.63 4.11 -11.88
C GLY A 50 -9.08 5.49 -11.41
N TYR A 51 -9.38 5.61 -10.12
CA TYR A 51 -10.06 6.77 -9.53
C TYR A 51 -9.51 8.14 -9.95
N CYS A 52 -8.18 8.31 -9.96
CA CYS A 52 -7.55 9.59 -10.32
C CYS A 52 -7.65 9.89 -11.83
N ILE A 53 -7.71 8.87 -12.68
CA ILE A 53 -7.86 9.02 -14.12
C ILE A 53 -9.30 9.38 -14.46
N ASP A 54 -10.27 8.69 -13.85
CA ASP A 54 -11.70 8.99 -14.01
C ASP A 54 -12.01 10.44 -13.54
N LEU A 55 -11.37 10.89 -12.45
CA LEU A 55 -11.45 12.27 -11.98
C LEU A 55 -10.85 13.26 -13.00
N LEU A 56 -9.68 12.94 -13.58
CA LEU A 56 -9.02 13.79 -14.58
C LEU A 56 -9.87 13.92 -15.85
N GLU A 57 -10.45 12.82 -16.33
CA GLU A 57 -11.35 12.83 -17.48
C GLU A 57 -12.56 13.73 -17.24
N LYS A 58 -13.14 13.68 -16.04
CA LYS A 58 -14.25 14.58 -15.67
C LYS A 58 -13.85 16.04 -15.56
N LEU A 59 -12.66 16.33 -15.03
CA LEU A 59 -12.13 17.69 -15.02
C LEU A 59 -11.87 18.22 -16.43
N ALA A 60 -11.32 17.38 -17.31
CA ALA A 60 -11.08 17.70 -18.71
C ALA A 60 -12.38 18.02 -19.47
N GLU A 61 -13.43 17.24 -19.23
CA GLU A 61 -14.77 17.46 -19.79
C GLU A 61 -15.39 18.78 -19.28
N ASP A 62 -15.36 19.02 -17.97
CA ASP A 62 -15.99 20.20 -17.35
C ASP A 62 -15.25 21.51 -17.66
N MET A 63 -13.92 21.46 -17.78
CA MET A 63 -13.06 22.62 -18.03
C MET A 63 -12.62 22.77 -19.49
N ASN A 64 -13.00 21.82 -20.34
CA ASN A 64 -12.74 21.80 -21.78
C ASN A 64 -11.23 21.91 -22.13
N PHE A 65 -10.42 21.00 -21.57
CA PHE A 65 -9.01 20.87 -21.92
C PHE A 65 -8.65 19.43 -22.33
N ASP A 66 -7.70 19.31 -23.24
CA ASP A 66 -7.06 18.04 -23.57
C ASP A 66 -5.78 17.88 -22.73
N PHE A 67 -5.34 16.63 -22.54
CA PHE A 67 -4.18 16.34 -21.70
C PHE A 67 -3.36 15.17 -22.23
N ASP A 68 -2.05 15.30 -22.06
CA ASP A 68 -1.06 14.25 -22.28
C ASP A 68 -0.64 13.65 -20.94
N LEU A 69 -0.71 12.31 -20.83
CA LEU A 69 -0.46 11.61 -19.57
C LEU A 69 0.86 10.84 -19.62
N TYR A 70 1.75 11.07 -18.66
CA TYR A 70 2.95 10.27 -18.47
C TYR A 70 3.16 9.86 -17.01
N ILE A 71 3.94 8.81 -16.82
CA ILE A 71 4.34 8.30 -15.51
C ILE A 71 5.69 8.90 -15.14
N VAL A 72 5.78 9.48 -13.93
CA VAL A 72 7.02 10.08 -13.42
C VAL A 72 8.18 9.09 -13.45
N GLY A 73 9.29 9.47 -14.09
CA GLY A 73 10.36 8.53 -14.42
C GLY A 73 11.08 7.91 -13.22
N ASP A 74 11.08 8.58 -12.06
CA ASP A 74 11.72 8.07 -10.84
C ASP A 74 10.78 7.28 -9.92
N GLY A 75 9.49 7.22 -10.25
CA GLY A 75 8.43 6.53 -9.49
C GLY A 75 8.16 7.13 -8.09
N LYS A 76 8.55 8.38 -7.81
CA LYS A 76 8.42 9.00 -6.48
C LYS A 76 7.41 10.15 -6.50
N TYR A 77 6.73 10.33 -5.37
CA TYR A 77 5.89 11.51 -5.13
C TYR A 77 6.69 12.81 -5.01
N GLY A 78 7.92 12.71 -4.53
CA GLY A 78 8.83 13.84 -4.38
C GLY A 78 9.20 14.16 -2.93
N ALA A 79 10.49 14.38 -2.75
CA ALA A 79 11.12 14.75 -1.49
C ALA A 79 12.28 15.70 -1.80
N PHE A 80 12.61 16.57 -0.85
CA PHE A 80 13.78 17.42 -0.96
C PHE A 80 15.04 16.59 -0.67
N LYS A 81 15.88 16.39 -1.69
CA LYS A 81 17.13 15.63 -1.62
C LYS A 81 18.23 16.35 -2.38
N SER A 82 19.41 16.46 -1.76
CA SER A 82 20.61 17.02 -2.42
C SER A 82 20.36 18.40 -3.05
N GLY A 83 19.62 19.27 -2.35
CA GLY A 83 19.33 20.64 -2.79
C GLY A 83 18.21 20.79 -3.83
N HIS A 84 17.58 19.69 -4.26
CA HIS A 84 16.56 19.70 -5.29
C HIS A 84 15.34 18.86 -4.90
N TRP A 85 14.19 19.15 -5.49
CA TRP A 85 13.00 18.32 -5.34
C TRP A 85 13.00 17.20 -6.38
N THR A 86 12.67 15.98 -5.95
CA THR A 86 12.54 14.82 -6.85
C THR A 86 11.08 14.52 -7.19
N GLY A 87 10.84 13.51 -8.03
CA GLY A 87 9.51 13.00 -8.34
C GLY A 87 8.56 14.05 -8.89
N LEU A 88 7.27 13.89 -8.59
CA LEU A 88 6.22 14.79 -9.07
C LEU A 88 6.49 16.27 -8.74
N VAL A 89 7.01 16.57 -7.55
CA VAL A 89 7.36 17.95 -7.16
C VAL A 89 8.49 18.50 -8.04
N GLY A 90 9.47 17.65 -8.35
CA GLY A 90 10.58 18.03 -9.24
C GLY A 90 10.10 18.37 -10.64
N ASP A 91 9.25 17.52 -11.22
CA ASP A 91 8.71 17.70 -12.56
C ASP A 91 7.81 18.94 -12.69
N LEU A 92 7.04 19.28 -11.65
CA LEU A 92 6.27 20.52 -11.60
C LEU A 92 7.17 21.76 -11.52
N LEU A 93 8.23 21.72 -10.72
CA LEU A 93 9.14 22.84 -10.55
C LEU A 93 10.06 23.07 -11.76
N SER A 94 10.41 22.01 -12.49
CA SER A 94 11.19 22.12 -13.73
C SER A 94 10.34 22.53 -14.94
N GLY A 95 9.02 22.52 -14.80
CA GLY A 95 8.09 22.77 -15.91
C GLY A 95 7.94 21.58 -16.86
N ALA A 96 8.40 20.38 -16.47
CA ALA A 96 8.18 19.16 -17.25
C ALA A 96 6.72 18.66 -17.17
N ALA A 97 6.01 19.00 -16.08
CA ALA A 97 4.58 18.75 -15.93
C ALA A 97 3.85 20.05 -15.57
N HIS A 98 2.65 20.20 -16.13
CA HIS A 98 1.73 21.29 -15.76
C HIS A 98 0.86 20.93 -14.55
N MET A 99 0.51 19.65 -14.38
CA MET A 99 -0.35 19.16 -13.32
C MET A 99 0.09 17.75 -12.90
N ALA A 100 0.03 17.46 -11.60
CA ALA A 100 0.26 16.13 -11.05
C ALA A 100 -1.04 15.56 -10.49
N VAL A 101 -1.56 14.49 -11.12
CA VAL A 101 -2.83 13.85 -10.74
C VAL A 101 -2.59 12.41 -10.29
N THR A 102 -2.63 12.18 -8.99
CA THR A 102 -2.48 10.86 -8.35
C THR A 102 -2.90 10.96 -6.88
N SER A 103 -2.68 9.91 -6.08
CA SER A 103 -2.83 9.93 -4.62
C SER A 103 -1.72 10.78 -3.96
N PHE A 104 -1.71 12.07 -4.24
CA PHE A 104 -0.64 12.99 -3.86
C PHE A 104 -0.99 13.76 -2.57
N SER A 105 -0.25 13.48 -1.51
CA SER A 105 -0.53 14.08 -0.19
C SER A 105 -0.08 15.54 -0.09
N ILE A 106 -1.00 16.39 0.38
CA ILE A 106 -0.75 17.78 0.77
C ILE A 106 0.06 17.78 2.07
N ASN A 107 1.20 18.47 2.09
CA ASN A 107 2.00 18.68 3.29
C ASN A 107 2.63 20.07 3.31
N THR A 108 3.04 20.54 4.48
CA THR A 108 3.58 21.90 4.65
C THR A 108 4.81 22.17 3.78
N ALA A 109 5.73 21.21 3.65
CA ALA A 109 6.97 21.41 2.90
C ALA A 109 6.73 21.54 1.38
N ARG A 110 5.77 20.79 0.84
CA ARG A 110 5.39 20.83 -0.59
C ARG A 110 4.56 22.08 -0.87
N SER A 111 3.64 22.45 0.02
CA SER A 111 2.82 23.66 -0.13
C SER A 111 3.61 24.98 -0.10
N GLN A 112 4.90 24.94 0.26
CA GLN A 112 5.79 26.11 0.16
C GLN A 112 6.38 26.31 -1.23
N VAL A 113 6.33 25.29 -2.10
CA VAL A 113 6.99 25.30 -3.42
C VAL A 113 6.04 25.03 -4.58
N ILE A 114 4.90 24.40 -4.32
CA ILE A 114 3.86 24.10 -5.31
C ILE A 114 2.47 24.39 -4.74
N ASP A 115 1.53 24.68 -5.62
CA ASP A 115 0.13 24.87 -5.28
C ASP A 115 -0.64 23.55 -5.28
N PHE A 116 -1.63 23.46 -4.38
CA PHE A 116 -2.55 22.33 -4.29
C PHE A 116 -3.99 22.82 -4.44
N THR A 117 -4.82 22.01 -5.08
CA THR A 117 -6.27 22.22 -5.11
C THR A 117 -6.89 21.93 -3.75
N SER A 118 -8.20 22.19 -3.63
CA SER A 118 -8.96 21.63 -2.51
C SER A 118 -8.82 20.10 -2.49
N PRO A 119 -8.63 19.49 -1.30
CA PRO A 119 -8.43 18.05 -1.19
C PRO A 119 -9.70 17.31 -1.62
N PHE A 120 -9.55 16.38 -2.58
CA PHE A 120 -10.64 15.51 -3.03
C PHE A 120 -10.71 14.18 -2.23
N PHE A 121 -9.68 13.87 -1.45
CA PHE A 121 -9.61 12.68 -0.61
C PHE A 121 -8.88 13.00 0.70
N SER A 122 -9.31 12.38 1.80
CA SER A 122 -8.68 12.51 3.11
C SER A 122 -8.37 11.13 3.67
N THR A 123 -7.12 10.93 4.09
CA THR A 123 -6.67 9.67 4.71
C THR A 123 -5.81 9.96 5.93
N SER A 124 -5.98 9.16 6.99
CA SER A 124 -5.05 9.12 8.12
C SER A 124 -3.90 8.15 7.83
N LEU A 125 -2.78 8.31 8.56
CA LEU A 125 -1.73 7.30 8.57
C LEU A 125 -2.26 6.03 9.27
N GLY A 126 -2.18 4.90 8.59
CA GLY A 126 -2.57 3.59 9.11
C GLY A 126 -1.35 2.71 9.35
N ILE A 127 -1.39 1.89 10.41
CA ILE A 127 -0.41 0.82 10.62
C ILE A 127 -1.07 -0.48 10.20
N LEU A 128 -0.53 -1.11 9.17
CA LEU A 128 -0.97 -2.43 8.74
C LEU A 128 -0.27 -3.50 9.57
N VAL A 129 -1.03 -4.30 10.31
CA VAL A 129 -0.52 -5.42 11.12
C VAL A 129 -1.14 -6.74 10.70
N ARG A 130 -0.34 -7.81 10.70
CA ARG A 130 -0.86 -9.17 10.49
C ARG A 130 -1.52 -9.66 11.77
N THR A 131 -2.76 -10.12 11.67
CA THR A 131 -3.42 -10.86 12.76
C THR A 131 -2.67 -12.18 12.99
N LYS A 132 -2.37 -12.48 14.25
CA LYS A 132 -1.88 -13.80 14.66
C LYS A 132 -3.03 -14.48 15.39
N ASP A 133 -3.40 -15.68 14.95
CA ASP A 133 -4.37 -16.50 15.65
C ASP A 133 -3.79 -16.91 17.00
N THR A 134 -4.25 -16.26 18.07
CA THR A 134 -4.00 -16.68 19.45
C THR A 134 -4.98 -17.78 19.83
N ALA A 135 -5.02 -18.86 19.06
CA ALA A 135 -5.70 -20.06 19.52
C ALA A 135 -4.92 -20.56 20.73
N ALA A 136 -5.52 -20.43 21.92
CA ALA A 136 -4.94 -21.01 23.12
C ALA A 136 -4.76 -22.52 22.88
N PRO A 137 -3.55 -23.08 23.06
CA PRO A 137 -3.35 -24.51 22.89
C PRO A 137 -4.26 -25.26 23.87
N ILE A 138 -4.69 -26.47 23.50
CA ILE A 138 -5.64 -27.26 24.31
C ILE A 138 -5.14 -27.51 25.75
N GLY A 139 -3.83 -27.43 25.98
CA GLY A 139 -3.17 -27.55 27.29
C GLY A 139 -2.94 -26.22 28.03
N ALA A 140 -3.43 -25.08 27.53
CA ALA A 140 -3.24 -23.78 28.17
C ALA A 140 -3.84 -23.73 29.59
N PHE A 141 -4.84 -24.56 29.89
CA PHE A 141 -5.39 -24.70 31.24
C PHE A 141 -4.39 -25.28 32.26
N MET A 142 -3.33 -25.96 31.80
CA MET A 142 -2.29 -26.53 32.66
C MET A 142 -1.18 -25.53 32.99
N TRP A 143 -1.06 -24.43 32.23
CA TRP A 143 -0.03 -23.40 32.42
C TRP A 143 -0.05 -22.68 33.77
N PRO A 144 -1.20 -22.44 34.44
CA PRO A 144 -1.22 -21.77 35.73
C PRO A 144 -0.51 -22.55 36.85
N LEU A 145 -0.36 -23.86 36.71
CA LEU A 145 0.17 -24.72 37.77
C LEU A 145 1.51 -25.35 37.38
N HIS A 146 2.53 -25.14 38.20
CA HIS A 146 3.85 -25.72 37.99
C HIS A 146 3.81 -27.25 38.11
N TRP A 147 4.65 -27.97 37.34
CA TRP A 147 4.73 -29.44 37.34
C TRP A 147 4.87 -30.05 38.74
N THR A 148 5.60 -29.39 39.64
CA THR A 148 5.77 -29.84 41.03
C THR A 148 4.46 -29.86 41.81
N MET A 149 3.54 -28.94 41.53
CA MET A 149 2.23 -28.91 42.20
C MET A 149 1.30 -29.98 41.64
N TRP A 150 1.35 -30.27 40.33
CA TRP A 150 0.66 -31.42 39.75
C TRP A 150 1.11 -32.74 40.38
N LEU A 151 2.42 -32.92 40.50
CA LEU A 151 2.99 -34.08 41.20
C LEU A 151 2.58 -34.11 42.67
N GLY A 152 2.55 -32.95 43.34
CA GLY A 152 2.09 -32.81 44.72
C GLY A 152 0.63 -33.25 44.92
N ILE A 153 -0.27 -32.84 44.02
CA ILE A 153 -1.68 -33.28 44.02
C ILE A 153 -1.78 -34.79 43.82
N PHE A 154 -1.01 -35.36 42.89
CA PHE A 154 -1.00 -36.80 42.65
C PHE A 154 -0.54 -37.56 43.90
N VAL A 155 0.59 -37.15 44.51
CA VAL A 155 1.13 -37.80 45.71
C VAL A 155 0.17 -37.68 46.89
N SER A 156 -0.40 -36.49 47.13
CA SER A 156 -1.32 -36.29 48.26
C SER A 156 -2.57 -37.16 48.13
N LEU A 157 -3.16 -37.27 46.93
CA LEU A 157 -4.30 -38.14 46.67
C LEU A 157 -4.00 -39.61 46.99
N HIS A 158 -2.83 -40.12 46.60
CA HIS A 158 -2.44 -41.51 46.85
C HIS A 158 -2.16 -41.77 48.34
N VAL A 159 -1.46 -40.84 49.01
CA VAL A 159 -1.19 -40.96 50.45
C VAL A 159 -2.49 -40.96 51.24
N THR A 160 -3.43 -40.05 50.92
CA THR A 160 -4.74 -40.02 51.58
C THR A 160 -5.53 -41.30 51.32
N ALA A 161 -5.53 -41.84 50.10
CA ALA A 161 -6.21 -43.10 49.79
C ALA A 161 -5.61 -44.29 50.58
N ILE A 162 -4.28 -44.40 50.65
CA ILE A 162 -3.61 -45.45 51.43
C ILE A 162 -3.92 -45.30 52.92
N PHE A 163 -3.90 -44.07 53.44
CA PHE A 163 -4.18 -43.82 54.84
C PHE A 163 -5.63 -44.18 55.21
N LEU A 164 -6.60 -43.78 54.37
CA LEU A 164 -8.02 -44.13 54.56
C LEU A 164 -8.23 -45.65 54.49
N THR A 165 -7.66 -46.33 53.51
CA THR A 165 -7.79 -47.80 53.38
C THR A 165 -7.17 -48.54 54.56
N LEU A 166 -6.01 -48.10 55.09
CA LEU A 166 -5.43 -48.66 56.31
C LEU A 166 -6.28 -48.38 57.55
N TYR A 167 -6.85 -47.17 57.66
CA TYR A 167 -7.73 -46.79 58.76
C TYR A 167 -9.02 -47.62 58.75
N GLU A 168 -9.66 -47.78 57.59
CA GLU A 168 -10.84 -48.64 57.42
C GLU A 168 -10.50 -50.11 57.69
N TRP A 169 -9.35 -50.61 57.21
CA TRP A 169 -8.95 -51.99 57.47
C TRP A 169 -8.64 -52.29 58.96
N LYS A 170 -8.21 -51.26 59.71
CA LYS A 170 -7.94 -51.35 61.16
C LYS A 170 -9.12 -50.86 62.01
N SER A 171 -10.21 -50.43 61.38
CA SER A 171 -11.44 -50.02 62.06
C SER A 171 -12.07 -51.25 62.73
N PRO A 172 -12.33 -51.21 64.05
CA PRO A 172 -12.97 -52.31 64.76
C PRO A 172 -14.48 -52.46 64.45
N PHE A 173 -15.03 -51.64 63.54
CA PHE A 173 -16.46 -51.62 63.25
C PHE A 173 -16.87 -52.12 61.86
N GLY A 174 -15.93 -52.37 60.94
CA GLY A 174 -16.26 -52.72 59.55
C GLY A 174 -16.99 -51.58 58.86
#